data_AF-A0A661WUC7-F1
#
_entry.id   AF-A0A661WUC7-F1
#
_cell.length_a   1.000
_cell.length_b   1.000
_cell.length_c   1.000
_cell.angle_alpha   90.00
_cell.angle_beta   90.00
_cell.angle_gamma   90.00
#
_symmetry.space_group_name_H-M   'P 1'
#
loop_
_entity.id
_entity.type
_entity.pdbx_description
1 polymer ?
#
loop_
_entity_poly.entity_id
_entity_poly.type
_entity_poly.pdbx_seq_one_letter_code
_entity_poly.pdbx_strand_id
1 'polypeptide(L)'
;MKGFTHFISATAIATCIPGAAEYAVNNTSYIIVLGGVFGILPDTLDFKLNRFTHKYDELYDPGENPDPNDIAAVVAKWLDVAYAEKRSVFLHLHTIKVGADLWREYLVRFKEDSREIEVEIGGIVNTGKVPVPNSAPEVRIIGRAKVSCDFKQNYSTVTTVNIFSGPSFGFVPKNNAIDIQFIPWHRGWSHSLTFGALCGIVVWVIVALCTKNWLYPGWMFAAVVTFGLWTHVLEDQLGHLGSNLFYPFTKERSEGFHLMHANDAIPNFLTVWLSVAAIFWNMYRVLPQSDNTQIHINGLRYLLYVVIIPVGLLLIGAFIAKKKSSDQEEIHRPEEQEEEVAM
;
A
#
# COMPACT_ATOMS: atom_id res chain seq x y z
N MET A 1 -2.34 -1.09 2.72
CA MET A 1 -1.71 -1.61 3.97
C MET A 1 -0.68 -2.69 3.58
N LYS A 2 -0.11 -3.47 4.51
CA LYS A 2 0.67 -4.66 4.10
C LYS A 2 -0.26 -5.79 3.65
N GLY A 3 0.21 -6.65 2.75
CA GLY A 3 -0.58 -7.75 2.19
C GLY A 3 -1.19 -8.70 3.23
N PHE A 4 -0.49 -8.99 4.33
CA PHE A 4 -1.05 -9.81 5.42
C PHE A 4 -2.24 -9.13 6.12
N THR A 5 -2.21 -7.81 6.24
CA THR A 5 -3.29 -7.02 6.81
C THR A 5 -4.56 -7.16 5.98
N HIS A 6 -4.44 -7.00 4.66
CA HIS A 6 -5.56 -7.19 3.71
C HIS A 6 -6.15 -8.61 3.76
N PHE A 7 -5.29 -9.63 3.88
CA PHE A 7 -5.74 -11.01 4.01
C PHE A 7 -6.57 -11.22 5.29
N ILE A 8 -6.06 -10.78 6.46
CA ILE A 8 -6.72 -11.07 7.73
C ILE A 8 -8.00 -10.25 7.93
N SER A 9 -8.03 -8.99 7.46
CA SER A 9 -9.23 -8.16 7.54
C SER A 9 -10.34 -8.66 6.63
N ALA A 10 -10.01 -9.06 5.39
CA ALA A 10 -10.97 -9.70 4.50
C ALA A 10 -11.49 -11.03 5.06
N THR A 11 -10.62 -11.81 5.72
CA THR A 11 -11.02 -13.02 6.46
C THR A 11 -11.99 -12.68 7.59
N ALA A 12 -11.74 -11.60 8.34
CA ALA A 12 -12.64 -11.15 9.39
C ALA A 12 -14.01 -10.73 8.84
N ILE A 13 -14.04 -9.96 7.76
CA ILE A 13 -15.28 -9.57 7.09
C ILE A 13 -16.05 -10.80 6.59
N ALA A 14 -15.38 -11.83 6.08
CA ALA A 14 -16.03 -13.09 5.70
C ALA A 14 -16.77 -13.76 6.87
N THR A 15 -16.22 -13.69 8.10
CA THR A 15 -16.92 -14.23 9.30
C THR A 15 -18.16 -13.45 9.70
N CYS A 16 -18.30 -12.21 9.24
CA CYS A 16 -19.49 -11.38 9.48
C CYS A 16 -20.62 -11.66 8.47
N ILE A 17 -20.35 -12.39 7.38
CA ILE A 17 -21.37 -12.76 6.40
C ILE A 17 -22.32 -13.79 7.04
N PRO A 18 -23.65 -13.55 7.03
CA PRO A 18 -24.59 -14.44 7.68
C PRO A 18 -24.46 -15.89 7.18
N GLY A 19 -24.39 -16.83 8.13
CA GLY A 19 -24.24 -18.26 7.85
C GLY A 19 -22.83 -18.71 7.43
N ALA A 20 -21.88 -17.81 7.12
CA ALA A 20 -20.55 -18.22 6.64
C ALA A 20 -19.74 -18.95 7.72
N ALA A 21 -19.77 -18.47 8.96
CA ALA A 21 -19.10 -19.12 10.09
C ALA A 21 -19.75 -20.47 10.44
N GLU A 22 -21.08 -20.54 10.46
CA GLU A 22 -21.81 -21.79 10.66
C GLU A 22 -21.51 -22.81 9.55
N TYR A 23 -21.47 -22.34 8.29
CA TYR A 23 -21.15 -23.19 7.16
C TYR A 23 -19.72 -23.74 7.25
N ALA A 24 -18.77 -22.91 7.66
CA ALA A 24 -17.39 -23.32 7.90
C ALA A 24 -17.29 -24.44 8.95
N VAL A 25 -17.97 -24.27 10.09
CA VAL A 25 -17.99 -25.27 11.18
C VAL A 25 -18.69 -26.56 10.74
N ASN A 26 -19.89 -26.45 10.19
CA ASN A 26 -20.75 -27.61 9.90
C ASN A 26 -20.29 -28.45 8.71
N ASN A 27 -19.55 -27.84 7.77
CA ASN A 27 -19.13 -28.50 6.52
C ASN A 27 -17.60 -28.64 6.41
N THR A 28 -16.85 -28.31 7.46
CA THR A 28 -15.37 -28.25 7.43
C THR A 28 -14.87 -27.42 6.23
N SER A 29 -15.56 -26.31 5.97
CA SER A 29 -15.37 -25.51 4.76
C SER A 29 -14.36 -24.39 4.99
N TYR A 30 -13.53 -24.13 3.97
CA TYR A 30 -12.58 -23.02 3.94
C TYR A 30 -13.21 -21.70 3.45
N ILE A 31 -14.53 -21.56 3.50
CA ILE A 31 -15.24 -20.37 2.99
C ILE A 31 -14.71 -19.07 3.64
N ILE A 32 -14.39 -19.07 4.93
CA ILE A 32 -13.84 -17.87 5.59
C ILE A 32 -12.47 -17.48 5.01
N VAL A 33 -11.62 -18.47 4.75
CA VAL A 33 -10.28 -18.28 4.14
C VAL A 33 -10.40 -17.76 2.71
N LEU A 34 -11.46 -18.15 1.98
CA LEU A 34 -11.74 -17.62 0.65
C LEU A 34 -11.86 -16.09 0.66
N GLY A 35 -12.48 -15.52 1.69
CA GLY A 35 -12.50 -14.06 1.90
C GLY A 35 -11.11 -13.45 1.94
N GLY A 36 -10.20 -14.05 2.73
CA GLY A 36 -8.79 -13.62 2.80
C GLY A 36 -8.03 -13.75 1.49
N VAL A 37 -8.24 -14.84 0.74
CA VAL A 37 -7.64 -15.04 -0.60
C VAL A 37 -8.07 -13.93 -1.55
N PHE A 38 -9.35 -13.57 -1.56
CA PHE A 38 -9.85 -12.45 -2.37
C PHE A 38 -9.46 -11.08 -1.81
N GLY A 39 -9.16 -10.98 -0.52
CA GLY A 39 -8.53 -9.82 0.09
C GLY A 39 -7.14 -9.53 -0.46
N ILE A 40 -6.27 -10.54 -0.63
CA ILE A 40 -4.92 -10.33 -1.18
C ILE A 40 -4.86 -10.39 -2.72
N LEU A 41 -5.95 -10.79 -3.37
CA LEU A 41 -5.99 -11.00 -4.82
C LEU A 41 -5.64 -9.73 -5.64
N PRO A 42 -6.13 -8.51 -5.32
CA PRO A 42 -5.82 -7.32 -6.11
C PRO A 42 -4.31 -7.04 -6.21
N ASP A 43 -3.61 -7.04 -5.08
CA ASP A 43 -2.15 -6.92 -5.03
C ASP A 43 -1.47 -8.06 -5.78
N THR A 44 -1.95 -9.29 -5.60
CA THR A 44 -1.39 -10.46 -6.27
C THR A 44 -1.45 -10.30 -7.80
N LEU A 45 -2.60 -9.90 -8.34
CA LEU A 45 -2.78 -9.64 -9.77
C LEU A 45 -1.85 -8.52 -10.23
N ASP A 46 -1.72 -7.45 -9.46
CA ASP A 46 -0.89 -6.32 -9.85
C ASP A 46 0.60 -6.68 -9.89
N PHE A 47 1.11 -7.26 -8.80
CA PHE A 47 2.54 -7.54 -8.65
C PHE A 47 2.99 -8.79 -9.41
N LYS A 48 2.10 -9.75 -9.69
CA LYS A 48 2.44 -10.99 -10.40
C LYS A 48 2.06 -10.97 -11.87
N LEU A 49 1.13 -10.12 -12.30
CA LEU A 49 0.69 -10.04 -13.69
C LEU A 49 0.81 -8.60 -14.24
N ASN A 50 0.06 -7.64 -13.70
CA ASN A 50 -0.08 -6.33 -14.34
C ASN A 50 1.25 -5.59 -14.49
N ARG A 51 2.13 -5.68 -13.50
CA ARG A 51 3.49 -5.13 -13.55
C ARG A 51 4.26 -5.58 -14.79
N PHE A 52 4.15 -6.85 -15.19
CA PHE A 52 4.91 -7.41 -16.31
C PHE A 52 4.25 -7.16 -17.66
N THR A 53 2.94 -6.90 -17.67
CA THR A 53 2.20 -6.55 -18.89
C THR A 53 2.11 -5.04 -19.12
N HIS A 54 2.51 -4.22 -18.15
CA HIS A 54 2.50 -2.77 -18.27
C HIS A 54 3.57 -2.30 -19.26
N LYS A 55 3.20 -1.35 -20.10
CA LYS A 55 4.09 -0.78 -21.12
C LYS A 55 4.68 0.51 -20.59
N TYR A 56 5.99 0.64 -20.76
CA TYR A 56 6.74 1.85 -20.43
C TYR A 56 7.15 2.54 -21.73
N ASP A 57 7.07 3.87 -21.74
CA ASP A 57 7.64 4.68 -22.80
C ASP A 57 9.18 4.70 -22.68
N GLU A 58 9.70 4.61 -21.45
CA GLU A 58 11.13 4.56 -21.16
C GLU A 58 11.45 3.63 -19.99
N LEU A 59 12.52 2.84 -20.18
CA LEU A 59 13.19 2.09 -19.12
C LEU A 59 14.59 2.70 -18.95
N TYR A 60 14.75 3.58 -17.97
CA TYR A 60 15.99 4.30 -17.77
C TYR A 60 16.91 3.56 -16.78
N ASP A 61 18.13 3.27 -17.23
CA ASP A 61 19.20 2.68 -16.42
C ASP A 61 20.32 3.72 -16.20
N PRO A 62 20.55 4.17 -14.94
CA PRO A 62 21.62 5.12 -14.63
C PRO A 62 23.04 4.57 -14.85
N GLY A 63 23.20 3.26 -15.04
CA GLY A 63 24.50 2.59 -15.09
C GLY A 63 25.22 2.55 -13.74
N GLU A 64 26.45 2.07 -13.74
CA GLU A 64 27.25 1.85 -12.50
C GLU A 64 27.77 3.15 -11.87
N ASN A 65 27.99 4.18 -12.69
CA ASN A 65 28.50 5.50 -12.29
C ASN A 65 27.42 6.56 -12.57
N PRO A 66 26.38 6.66 -11.73
CA PRO A 66 25.25 7.54 -11.99
C PRO A 66 25.64 9.01 -11.94
N ASP A 67 25.26 9.78 -12.96
CA ASP A 67 25.23 11.24 -12.88
C ASP A 67 23.84 11.71 -12.42
N PRO A 68 23.70 12.31 -11.23
CA PRO A 68 22.39 12.77 -10.77
C PRO A 68 21.79 13.86 -11.66
N ASN A 69 22.58 14.63 -12.42
CA ASN A 69 22.04 15.60 -13.38
C ASN A 69 21.34 14.90 -14.55
N ASP A 70 21.91 13.80 -15.03
CA ASP A 70 21.33 13.01 -16.12
C ASP A 70 20.01 12.38 -15.66
N ILE A 71 19.98 11.77 -14.47
CA ILE A 71 18.75 11.21 -13.90
C ILE A 71 17.67 12.30 -13.76
N ALA A 72 18.02 13.47 -13.21
CA ALA A 72 17.08 14.58 -13.07
C ALA A 72 16.56 15.07 -14.43
N ALA A 73 17.45 15.19 -15.42
CA ALA A 73 17.12 15.62 -16.77
C ALA A 73 16.19 14.63 -17.49
N VAL A 74 16.40 13.32 -17.31
CA VAL A 74 15.52 12.29 -17.89
C VAL A 74 14.12 12.33 -17.30
N VAL A 75 14.00 12.47 -15.98
CA VAL A 75 12.69 12.61 -15.31
C VAL A 75 11.99 13.88 -15.77
N ALA A 76 12.70 15.01 -15.81
CA ALA A 76 12.17 16.30 -16.27
C ALA A 76 11.72 16.23 -17.75
N LYS A 77 12.55 15.64 -18.63
CA LYS A 77 12.24 15.44 -20.04
C LYS A 77 10.91 14.71 -20.23
N TRP A 78 10.70 13.59 -19.55
CA TRP A 78 9.49 12.78 -19.74
C TRP A 78 8.23 13.44 -19.15
N LEU A 79 8.41 14.25 -18.11
CA LEU A 79 7.35 15.10 -17.59
C LEU A 79 6.95 16.18 -18.62
N ASP A 80 7.93 16.85 -19.23
CA ASP A 80 7.69 17.84 -20.29
C ASP A 80 7.07 17.22 -21.54
N VAL A 81 7.49 16.01 -21.93
CA VAL A 81 6.88 15.26 -23.05
C VAL A 81 5.40 14.99 -22.77
N ALA A 82 5.06 14.50 -21.56
CA ALA A 82 3.66 14.28 -21.19
C ALA A 82 2.84 15.58 -21.28
N TYR A 83 3.42 16.70 -20.86
CA TYR A 83 2.75 18.00 -20.89
C TYR A 83 2.58 18.55 -22.31
N ALA A 84 3.60 18.43 -23.16
CA ALA A 84 3.58 18.91 -24.54
C ALA A 84 2.66 18.08 -25.42
N GLU A 85 2.72 16.75 -25.31
CA GLU A 85 1.95 15.82 -26.14
C GLU A 85 0.52 15.57 -25.63
N LYS A 86 0.19 16.07 -24.43
CA LYS A 86 -1.12 15.90 -23.78
C LYS A 86 -1.57 14.43 -23.72
N ARG A 87 -0.61 13.53 -23.48
CA ARG A 87 -0.87 12.10 -23.24
C ARG A 87 -0.12 11.62 -22.00
N SER A 88 -0.59 10.52 -21.45
CA SER A 88 0.12 9.83 -20.37
C SER A 88 1.43 9.22 -20.88
N VAL A 89 2.49 9.38 -20.09
CA VAL A 89 3.81 8.80 -20.32
C VAL A 89 4.22 8.00 -19.10
N PHE A 90 4.86 6.85 -19.31
CA PHE A 90 5.29 5.96 -18.23
C PHE A 90 6.81 5.75 -18.25
N LEU A 91 7.47 6.14 -17.17
CA LEU A 91 8.91 6.01 -16.97
C LEU A 91 9.22 4.99 -15.88
N HIS A 92 10.10 4.04 -16.16
CA HIS A 92 10.69 3.17 -15.15
C HIS A 92 12.12 3.63 -14.85
N LEU A 93 12.46 3.73 -13.57
CA LEU A 93 13.79 4.07 -13.12
C LEU A 93 14.44 2.81 -12.53
N HIS A 94 15.47 2.30 -13.19
CA HIS A 94 16.20 1.12 -12.72
C HIS A 94 17.09 1.40 -11.52
N THR A 95 17.24 0.40 -10.66
CA THR A 95 18.18 0.48 -9.53
C THR A 95 19.60 0.24 -10.00
N ILE A 96 20.55 0.73 -9.22
CA ILE A 96 21.97 0.60 -9.50
C ILE A 96 22.51 -0.55 -8.67
N LYS A 97 22.65 -1.72 -9.28
CA LYS A 97 23.17 -2.91 -8.60
C LYS A 97 24.70 -2.88 -8.58
N VAL A 98 25.29 -2.90 -7.39
CA VAL A 98 26.76 -2.84 -7.20
C VAL A 98 27.35 -4.12 -6.64
N GLY A 99 26.51 -5.08 -6.26
CA GLY A 99 26.91 -6.39 -5.76
C GLY A 99 25.77 -7.40 -5.83
N ALA A 100 26.00 -8.63 -5.37
CA ALA A 100 24.98 -9.69 -5.42
C ALA A 100 23.71 -9.30 -4.65
N ASP A 101 23.89 -8.70 -3.47
CA ASP A 101 22.87 -8.28 -2.52
C ASP A 101 22.99 -6.79 -2.15
N LEU A 102 23.68 -5.99 -2.98
CA LEU A 102 24.00 -4.58 -2.74
C LEU A 102 23.53 -3.67 -3.88
N TRP A 103 22.98 -2.51 -3.51
CA TRP A 103 22.52 -1.48 -4.44
C TRP A 103 22.96 -0.11 -3.98
N ARG A 104 23.37 0.73 -4.94
CA ARG A 104 23.55 2.17 -4.72
C ARG A 104 22.17 2.83 -4.73
N GLU A 105 21.85 3.51 -3.64
CA GLU A 105 20.62 4.27 -3.52
C GLU A 105 20.74 5.61 -4.25
N TYR A 106 19.63 6.08 -4.82
CA TYR A 106 19.46 7.48 -5.17
C TYR A 106 18.03 7.93 -4.86
N LEU A 107 17.88 9.21 -4.55
CA LEU A 107 16.61 9.81 -4.14
C LEU A 107 16.13 10.74 -5.25
N VAL A 108 14.86 10.65 -5.60
CA VAL A 108 14.19 11.55 -6.55
C VAL A 108 13.16 12.37 -5.80
N ARG A 109 13.29 13.69 -5.86
CA ARG A 109 12.38 14.65 -5.23
C ARG A 109 11.70 15.50 -6.28
N PHE A 110 10.39 15.59 -6.18
CA PHE A 110 9.56 16.46 -7.04
C PHE A 110 9.26 17.73 -6.26
N LYS A 111 9.93 18.84 -6.58
CA LYS A 111 9.72 20.13 -5.93
C LYS A 111 8.68 20.94 -6.71
N GLU A 112 7.42 20.82 -6.29
CA GLU A 112 6.27 21.45 -6.94
C GLU A 112 6.43 22.98 -7.03
N ASP A 113 6.75 23.64 -5.90
CA ASP A 113 6.85 25.11 -5.81
C ASP A 113 7.90 25.71 -6.75
N SER A 114 9.02 25.01 -6.95
CA SER A 114 10.13 25.47 -7.79
C SER A 114 10.13 24.89 -9.20
N ARG A 115 9.15 24.03 -9.53
CA ARG A 115 9.09 23.26 -10.79
C ARG A 115 10.43 22.59 -11.11
N GLU A 116 10.98 21.88 -10.13
CA GLU A 116 12.30 21.26 -10.21
C GLU A 116 12.26 19.80 -9.80
N ILE A 117 12.99 18.98 -10.54
CA ILE A 117 13.34 17.61 -10.15
C ILE A 117 14.73 17.67 -9.53
N GLU A 118 14.84 17.21 -8.29
CA GLU A 118 16.12 17.06 -7.60
C GLU A 118 16.45 15.59 -7.43
N VAL A 119 17.68 15.22 -7.77
CA VAL A 119 18.19 13.87 -7.59
C VAL A 119 19.44 13.90 -6.74
N GLU A 120 19.53 12.98 -5.79
CA GLU A 120 20.67 12.85 -4.87
C GLU A 120 21.18 11.41 -4.89
N ILE A 121 22.49 11.22 -5.05
CA ILE A 121 23.11 9.90 -4.94
C ILE A 121 23.38 9.59 -3.46
N GLY A 122 22.88 8.45 -3.01
CA GLY A 122 22.99 7.96 -1.63
C GLY A 122 24.06 6.88 -1.42
N GLY A 123 24.02 6.29 -0.23
CA GLY A 123 24.87 5.16 0.15
C GLY A 123 24.50 3.85 -0.54
N ILE A 124 25.23 2.80 -0.19
CA ILE A 124 24.89 1.44 -0.58
C ILE A 124 23.95 0.85 0.47
N VAL A 125 22.91 0.17 0.03
CA VAL A 125 22.03 -0.63 0.88
C VAL A 125 22.07 -2.09 0.47
N ASN A 126 21.76 -2.98 1.41
CA ASN A 126 21.54 -4.38 1.11
C ASN A 126 20.07 -4.67 0.70
N THR A 127 19.76 -5.92 0.38
CA THR A 127 18.39 -6.37 0.04
C THR A 127 17.34 -6.00 1.10
N GLY A 128 17.73 -5.95 2.38
CA GLY A 128 16.89 -5.55 3.50
C GLY A 128 16.70 -4.05 3.65
N LYS A 129 17.24 -3.24 2.72
CA LYS A 129 17.35 -1.77 2.80
C LYS A 129 18.17 -1.28 3.98
N VAL A 130 19.06 -2.13 4.51
CA VAL A 130 19.96 -1.74 5.59
C VAL A 130 21.16 -1.02 4.96
N PRO A 131 21.48 0.22 5.38
CA PRO A 131 22.64 0.94 4.88
C PRO A 131 23.94 0.19 5.22
N VAL A 132 24.84 0.12 4.25
CA VAL A 132 26.23 -0.30 4.48
C VAL A 132 26.99 0.88 5.09
N PRO A 133 27.61 0.71 6.27
CA PRO A 133 28.36 1.79 6.92
C PRO A 133 29.43 2.39 6.00
N ASN A 134 29.62 3.71 6.08
CA ASN A 134 30.66 4.45 5.34
C ASN A 134 30.62 4.28 3.81
N SER A 135 29.45 3.95 3.25
CA SER A 135 29.28 3.75 1.80
C SER A 135 28.69 4.97 1.08
N ALA A 136 28.21 5.97 1.81
CA ALA A 136 27.70 7.21 1.24
C ALA A 136 28.83 8.01 0.57
N PRO A 137 28.55 8.74 -0.53
CA PRO A 137 29.52 9.65 -1.12
C PRO A 137 30.00 10.68 -0.08
N GLU A 138 31.30 10.94 -0.04
CA GLU A 138 31.89 11.94 0.88
C GLU A 138 31.36 13.35 0.60
N VAL A 139 31.14 13.66 -0.67
CA VAL A 139 30.52 14.92 -1.12
C VAL A 139 29.10 14.62 -1.57
N ARG A 140 28.15 15.40 -1.05
CA ARG A 140 26.74 15.31 -1.45
C ARG A 140 26.60 15.71 -2.93
N ILE A 141 26.30 14.74 -3.79
CA ILE A 141 26.15 14.96 -5.24
C ILE A 141 24.66 15.12 -5.54
N ILE A 142 24.27 16.34 -5.91
CA ILE A 142 22.88 16.70 -6.22
C ILE A 142 22.80 17.14 -7.67
N GLY A 143 21.90 16.54 -8.42
CA GLY A 143 21.51 16.96 -9.76
C GLY A 143 20.14 17.62 -9.74
N ARG A 144 19.95 18.62 -10.62
CA ARG A 144 18.69 19.38 -10.70
C ARG A 144 18.30 19.62 -12.14
N ALA A 145 17.01 19.49 -12.42
CA ALA A 145 16.44 19.81 -13.72
C ALA A 145 15.11 20.56 -13.53
N LYS A 146 14.94 21.68 -14.24
CA LYS A 146 13.67 22.40 -14.28
C LYS A 146 12.72 21.78 -15.29
N VAL A 147 11.43 21.89 -15.01
CA VAL A 147 10.37 21.51 -15.95
C VAL A 147 9.56 22.73 -16.40
N SER A 148 8.91 22.59 -17.55
CA SER A 148 8.18 23.68 -18.20
C SER A 148 6.75 23.88 -17.68
N CYS A 149 6.23 22.95 -16.87
CA CYS A 149 4.84 22.96 -16.42
C CYS A 149 4.68 22.78 -14.91
N ASP A 150 3.48 23.08 -14.43
CA ASP A 150 3.06 22.71 -13.08
C ASP A 150 2.84 21.19 -12.99
N PHE A 151 3.11 20.63 -11.82
CA PHE A 151 2.83 19.24 -11.52
C PHE A 151 2.44 19.06 -10.05
N LYS A 152 1.73 17.97 -9.77
CA LYS A 152 1.35 17.54 -8.41
C LYS A 152 1.75 16.08 -8.23
N GLN A 153 2.30 15.75 -7.06
CA GLN A 153 2.62 14.38 -6.68
C GLN A 153 1.70 13.92 -5.53
N ASN A 154 0.82 12.95 -5.80
CA ASN A 154 -0.11 12.42 -4.79
C ASN A 154 0.51 11.31 -3.89
N TYR A 155 1.84 11.32 -3.73
CA TYR A 155 2.57 10.34 -2.92
C TYR A 155 3.63 11.07 -2.07
N SER A 156 4.58 10.33 -1.49
CA SER A 156 5.72 10.89 -0.77
C SER A 156 6.55 11.81 -1.66
N THR A 157 6.87 12.99 -1.14
CA THR A 157 7.73 14.02 -1.76
C THR A 157 9.12 13.48 -2.15
N VAL A 158 9.56 12.37 -1.54
CA VAL A 158 10.86 11.75 -1.80
C VAL A 158 10.64 10.30 -2.18
N THR A 159 11.06 9.93 -3.38
CA THR A 159 11.11 8.53 -3.81
C THR A 159 12.52 8.01 -3.75
N THR A 160 12.74 7.01 -2.89
CA THR A 160 14.02 6.33 -2.78
C THR A 160 14.10 5.15 -3.75
N VAL A 161 15.10 5.15 -4.62
CA VAL A 161 15.40 4.07 -5.57
C VAL A 161 16.58 3.26 -5.05
N ASN A 162 16.32 2.06 -4.50
CA ASN A 162 17.37 1.36 -3.76
C ASN A 162 17.38 -0.17 -3.80
N ILE A 163 16.33 -0.87 -4.27
CA ILE A 163 16.33 -2.35 -4.37
C ILE A 163 15.44 -2.87 -5.50
N PHE A 164 15.62 -4.14 -5.87
CA PHE A 164 14.88 -4.83 -6.94
C PHE A 164 15.01 -4.09 -8.29
N SER A 165 13.95 -3.92 -9.06
CA SER A 165 14.03 -3.27 -10.38
C SER A 165 13.87 -1.74 -10.31
N GLY A 166 13.57 -1.17 -9.14
CA GLY A 166 13.27 0.25 -8.97
C GLY A 166 11.79 0.62 -9.19
N PRO A 167 11.42 1.89 -8.99
CA PRO A 167 10.05 2.36 -9.13
C PRO A 167 9.69 2.70 -10.58
N SER A 168 8.40 2.89 -10.81
CA SER A 168 7.89 3.49 -12.05
C SER A 168 6.97 4.65 -11.75
N PHE A 169 6.97 5.63 -12.65
CA PHE A 169 6.15 6.83 -12.59
C PHE A 169 5.27 6.93 -13.84
N GLY A 170 4.02 7.32 -13.64
CA GLY A 170 3.14 7.79 -14.71
C GLY A 170 3.01 9.29 -14.64
N PHE A 171 3.31 9.98 -15.73
CA PHE A 171 3.07 11.41 -15.90
C PHE A 171 1.76 11.58 -16.66
N VAL A 172 0.68 11.92 -15.94
CA VAL A 172 -0.68 11.95 -16.49
C VAL A 172 -1.15 13.40 -16.59
N PRO A 173 -1.44 13.90 -17.79
CA PRO A 173 -1.98 15.25 -17.95
C PRO A 173 -3.32 15.42 -17.24
N LYS A 174 -3.42 16.42 -16.35
CA LYS A 174 -4.66 16.84 -15.70
C LYS A 174 -4.82 18.35 -15.82
N ASN A 175 -5.76 18.77 -16.67
CA ASN A 175 -5.99 20.19 -16.97
C ASN A 175 -4.69 20.88 -17.47
N ASN A 176 -4.19 21.86 -16.71
CA ASN A 176 -2.96 22.60 -17.00
C ASN A 176 -1.73 22.12 -16.21
N ALA A 177 -1.82 20.97 -15.52
CA ALA A 177 -0.73 20.40 -14.76
C ALA A 177 -0.50 18.92 -15.09
N ILE A 178 0.61 18.36 -14.62
CA ILE A 178 0.89 16.93 -14.67
C ILE A 178 0.63 16.30 -13.29
N ASP A 179 -0.16 15.25 -13.27
CA ASP A 179 -0.33 14.37 -12.11
C ASP A 179 0.73 13.27 -12.14
N ILE A 180 1.60 13.25 -11.12
CA ILE A 180 2.69 12.29 -11.00
C ILE A 180 2.20 11.09 -10.20
N GLN A 181 2.04 9.96 -10.88
CA GLN A 181 1.51 8.73 -10.31
C GLN A 181 2.63 7.75 -10.00
N PHE A 182 2.80 7.43 -8.72
CA PHE A 182 3.70 6.36 -8.30
C PHE A 182 3.09 4.99 -8.62
N ILE A 183 3.88 4.13 -9.25
CA ILE A 183 3.53 2.75 -9.64
C ILE A 183 2.25 2.70 -10.50
N PRO A 184 2.23 3.30 -11.71
CA PRO A 184 1.01 3.56 -12.51
C PRO A 184 0.19 2.30 -12.88
N TRP A 185 0.80 1.12 -12.91
CA TRP A 185 0.11 -0.16 -13.15
C TRP A 185 -0.64 -0.73 -11.96
N HIS A 186 -0.29 -0.31 -10.73
CA HIS A 186 -0.93 -0.79 -9.51
C HIS A 186 -2.30 -0.11 -9.33
N ARG A 187 -3.22 -0.67 -8.54
CA ARG A 187 -4.49 -0.03 -8.15
C ARG A 187 -5.39 0.46 -9.29
N GLY A 188 -5.26 -0.19 -10.46
CA GLY A 188 -6.11 0.01 -11.61
C GLY A 188 -7.37 -0.84 -11.52
N TRP A 189 -7.62 -1.64 -12.55
CA TRP A 189 -8.86 -2.43 -12.68
C TRP A 189 -9.05 -3.47 -11.56
N SER A 190 -7.97 -4.06 -11.06
CA SER A 190 -7.97 -5.07 -10.00
C SER A 190 -8.41 -4.52 -8.64
N HIS A 191 -8.30 -3.21 -8.44
CA HIS A 191 -8.66 -2.51 -7.20
C HIS A 191 -9.96 -1.71 -7.38
N SER A 192 -10.96 -2.36 -7.95
CA SER A 192 -12.28 -1.76 -8.16
C SER A 192 -13.38 -2.55 -7.48
N LEU A 193 -14.40 -1.85 -7.00
CA LEU A 193 -15.57 -2.46 -6.36
C LEU A 193 -16.38 -3.27 -7.39
N THR A 194 -16.44 -2.76 -8.61
CA THR A 194 -17.00 -3.44 -9.79
C THR A 194 -16.31 -4.78 -10.07
N PHE A 195 -14.97 -4.83 -10.02
CA PHE A 195 -14.23 -6.11 -10.15
C PHE A 195 -14.55 -7.08 -9.01
N GLY A 196 -14.65 -6.59 -7.77
CA GLY A 196 -15.09 -7.41 -6.62
C GLY A 196 -16.47 -8.03 -6.83
N ALA A 197 -17.44 -7.23 -7.30
CA ALA A 197 -18.79 -7.71 -7.61
C ALA A 197 -18.80 -8.75 -8.73
N LEU A 198 -18.00 -8.53 -9.78
CA LEU A 198 -17.85 -9.49 -10.87
C LEU A 198 -17.29 -10.83 -10.38
N CYS A 199 -16.23 -10.81 -9.56
CA CYS A 199 -15.68 -12.01 -8.93
C CYS A 199 -16.72 -12.74 -8.09
N GLY A 200 -17.52 -12.00 -7.31
CA GLY A 200 -18.64 -12.55 -6.56
C GLY A 200 -19.68 -13.26 -7.44
N ILE A 201 -20.08 -12.63 -8.55
CA ILE A 201 -21.02 -13.22 -9.53
C ILE A 201 -20.44 -14.49 -10.15
N VAL A 202 -19.17 -14.49 -10.54
CA VAL A 202 -18.52 -15.67 -11.12
C VAL A 202 -18.52 -16.83 -10.11
N VAL A 203 -18.13 -16.57 -8.86
CA VAL A 203 -18.12 -17.59 -7.81
C VAL A 203 -19.55 -18.06 -7.48
N TRP A 204 -20.53 -17.17 -7.45
CA TRP A 204 -21.94 -17.51 -7.30
C TRP A 204 -22.39 -18.52 -8.36
N VAL A 205 -22.11 -18.24 -9.64
CA VAL A 205 -22.47 -19.12 -10.76
C VAL A 205 -21.79 -20.47 -10.64
N ILE A 206 -20.49 -20.50 -10.31
CA ILE A 206 -19.75 -21.76 -10.12
C ILE A 206 -20.39 -22.59 -9.01
N VAL A 207 -20.63 -22.00 -7.84
CA VAL A 207 -21.23 -22.71 -6.71
C VAL A 207 -22.66 -23.16 -7.02
N ALA A 208 -23.46 -22.33 -7.70
CA ALA A 208 -24.81 -22.66 -8.11
C ALA A 208 -24.85 -23.87 -9.06
N LEU A 209 -23.92 -23.92 -10.03
CA LEU A 209 -23.79 -25.05 -10.95
C LEU A 209 -23.33 -26.32 -10.23
N CYS A 210 -22.34 -26.24 -9.34
CA CYS A 210 -21.84 -27.38 -8.59
C CYS A 210 -22.86 -27.96 -7.61
N THR A 211 -23.67 -27.11 -6.97
CA THR A 211 -24.66 -27.51 -5.97
C THR A 211 -26.06 -27.73 -6.56
N LYS A 212 -26.26 -27.36 -7.82
CA LYS A 212 -27.58 -27.30 -8.49
C LYS A 212 -28.59 -26.43 -7.74
N ASN A 213 -28.12 -25.46 -6.95
CA ASN A 213 -28.94 -24.56 -6.16
C ASN A 213 -28.48 -23.12 -6.38
N TRP A 214 -29.31 -22.32 -7.04
CA TRP A 214 -29.03 -20.92 -7.36
C TRP A 214 -29.09 -20.00 -6.15
N LEU A 215 -29.67 -20.44 -5.05
CA LEU A 215 -29.81 -19.63 -3.84
C LEU A 215 -28.71 -20.00 -2.83
N TYR A 216 -28.82 -21.15 -2.18
CA TYR A 216 -27.92 -21.55 -1.10
C TYR A 216 -27.07 -22.77 -1.48
N PRO A 217 -25.75 -22.74 -1.23
CA PRO A 217 -24.97 -21.73 -0.51
C PRO A 217 -24.42 -20.61 -1.41
N GLY A 218 -24.82 -20.54 -2.67
CA GLY A 218 -24.21 -19.66 -3.69
C GLY A 218 -24.11 -18.19 -3.27
N TRP A 219 -25.20 -17.58 -2.78
CA TRP A 219 -25.19 -16.14 -2.43
C TRP A 219 -24.16 -15.82 -1.35
N MET A 220 -23.95 -16.74 -0.40
CA MET A 220 -23.03 -16.59 0.72
C MET A 220 -21.58 -16.61 0.24
N PHE A 221 -21.23 -17.52 -0.67
CA PHE A 221 -19.91 -17.53 -1.31
C PHE A 221 -19.68 -16.24 -2.12
N ALA A 222 -20.70 -15.78 -2.86
CA ALA A 222 -20.63 -14.53 -3.62
C ALA A 222 -20.34 -13.33 -2.72
N ALA A 223 -21.05 -13.24 -1.59
CA ALA A 223 -20.87 -12.18 -0.61
C ALA A 223 -19.47 -12.23 0.01
N VAL A 224 -19.01 -13.41 0.48
CA VAL A 224 -17.67 -13.58 1.05
C VAL A 224 -16.58 -13.11 0.11
N VAL A 225 -16.67 -13.47 -1.17
CA VAL A 225 -15.70 -13.06 -2.21
C VAL A 225 -15.77 -11.56 -2.49
N THR A 226 -16.98 -11.03 -2.66
CA THR A 226 -17.19 -9.61 -2.98
C THR A 226 -16.69 -8.72 -1.86
N PHE A 227 -17.13 -8.98 -0.62
CA PHE A 227 -16.74 -8.19 0.53
C PHE A 227 -15.29 -8.43 0.95
N GLY A 228 -14.75 -9.64 0.73
CA GLY A 228 -13.32 -9.90 0.92
C GLY A 228 -12.46 -8.99 0.04
N LEU A 229 -12.76 -8.91 -1.27
CA LEU A 229 -12.05 -8.03 -2.19
C LEU A 229 -12.30 -6.55 -1.90
N TRP A 230 -13.55 -6.16 -1.60
CA TRP A 230 -13.87 -4.77 -1.27
C TRP A 230 -13.14 -4.29 -0.02
N THR A 231 -12.91 -5.17 0.95
CA THR A 231 -12.13 -4.83 2.15
C THR A 231 -10.74 -4.32 1.75
N HIS A 232 -10.05 -5.01 0.85
CA HIS A 232 -8.76 -4.55 0.31
C HIS A 232 -8.85 -3.16 -0.34
N VAL A 233 -9.81 -2.97 -1.24
CA VAL A 233 -9.98 -1.71 -1.99
C VAL A 233 -10.27 -0.55 -1.04
N LEU A 234 -11.15 -0.75 -0.06
CA LEU A 234 -11.53 0.27 0.91
C LEU A 234 -10.37 0.62 1.87
N GLU A 235 -9.64 -0.39 2.32
CA GLU A 235 -8.44 -0.20 3.14
C GLU A 235 -7.35 0.58 2.40
N ASP A 236 -7.19 0.31 1.12
CA ASP A 236 -6.26 1.04 0.28
C ASP A 236 -6.64 2.50 0.04
N GLN A 237 -7.94 2.82 0.15
CA GLN A 237 -8.43 4.19 0.08
C GLN A 237 -8.05 5.01 1.31
N LEU A 238 -7.77 4.39 2.45
CA LEU A 238 -7.23 5.08 3.63
C LEU A 238 -5.77 5.52 3.45
N GLY A 239 -5.08 4.96 2.45
CA GLY A 239 -3.69 5.27 2.12
C GLY A 239 -3.51 6.54 1.28
N HIS A 240 -2.33 6.68 0.68
CA HIS A 240 -1.98 7.80 -0.19
C HIS A 240 -2.38 7.55 -1.66
N LEU A 241 -2.10 6.35 -2.17
CA LEU A 241 -2.29 6.04 -3.60
C LEU A 241 -3.76 5.90 -4.02
N GLY A 242 -4.67 5.67 -3.08
CA GLY A 242 -6.09 5.43 -3.36
C GLY A 242 -6.33 4.21 -4.25
N SER A 243 -7.38 4.21 -5.08
CA SER A 243 -7.79 3.11 -5.97
C SER A 243 -8.67 3.61 -7.12
N ASN A 244 -8.77 2.87 -8.24
CA ASN A 244 -9.79 3.09 -9.25
C ASN A 244 -11.10 2.36 -8.87
N LEU A 245 -11.95 3.03 -8.10
CA LEU A 245 -13.11 2.40 -7.43
C LEU A 245 -14.14 1.76 -8.39
N PHE A 246 -14.31 2.28 -9.61
CA PHE A 246 -15.41 1.89 -10.49
C PHE A 246 -14.97 1.50 -11.91
N TYR A 247 -13.75 0.99 -12.09
CA TYR A 247 -13.34 0.44 -13.39
C TYR A 247 -14.33 -0.63 -13.92
N PRO A 248 -14.74 -0.66 -15.19
CA PRO A 248 -14.20 0.10 -16.32
C PRO A 248 -14.88 1.44 -16.57
N PHE A 249 -15.87 1.84 -15.76
CA PHE A 249 -16.60 3.11 -15.91
C PHE A 249 -15.69 4.31 -15.65
N THR A 250 -14.74 4.17 -14.72
CA THR A 250 -13.67 5.13 -14.47
C THR A 250 -12.32 4.58 -14.92
N LYS A 251 -11.45 5.45 -15.44
CA LYS A 251 -10.08 5.08 -15.87
C LYS A 251 -9.00 5.58 -14.93
N GLU A 252 -9.30 6.60 -14.15
CA GLU A 252 -8.37 7.22 -13.21
C GLU A 252 -8.55 6.69 -11.79
N ARG A 253 -7.49 6.77 -10.99
CA ARG A 253 -7.56 6.49 -9.56
C ARG A 253 -8.17 7.67 -8.82
N SER A 254 -9.00 7.36 -7.83
CA SER A 254 -9.42 8.33 -6.81
C SER A 254 -8.31 8.49 -5.78
N GLU A 255 -7.99 9.73 -5.42
CA GLU A 255 -6.99 10.06 -4.40
C GLU A 255 -7.38 9.46 -3.04
N GLY A 256 -6.39 8.91 -2.33
CA GLY A 256 -6.61 8.33 -0.99
C GLY A 256 -6.81 9.41 0.08
N PHE A 257 -7.26 8.99 1.27
CA PHE A 257 -7.54 9.90 2.38
C PHE A 257 -6.29 10.33 3.17
N HIS A 258 -5.10 9.81 2.84
CA HIS A 258 -3.84 10.17 3.49
C HIS A 258 -3.82 9.93 5.01
N LEU A 259 -4.59 8.95 5.50
CA LEU A 259 -4.69 8.67 6.94
C LEU A 259 -3.55 7.79 7.45
N MET A 260 -2.93 7.00 6.56
CA MET A 260 -1.86 6.08 6.90
C MET A 260 -0.94 5.79 5.72
N HIS A 261 0.31 5.45 6.01
CA HIS A 261 1.21 4.82 5.07
C HIS A 261 1.15 3.30 5.19
N ALA A 262 1.43 2.60 4.08
CA ALA A 262 1.43 1.14 4.06
C ALA A 262 2.42 0.52 5.04
N ASN A 263 3.49 1.23 5.40
CA ASN A 263 4.54 0.78 6.32
C ASN A 263 4.30 1.15 7.79
N ASP A 264 3.23 1.87 8.12
CA ASP A 264 2.98 2.29 9.50
C ASP A 264 2.68 1.07 10.38
N ALA A 265 3.49 0.87 11.42
CA ALA A 265 3.38 -0.32 12.26
C ALA A 265 2.06 -0.37 13.04
N ILE A 266 1.63 0.77 13.62
CA ILE A 266 0.47 0.83 14.51
C ILE A 266 -0.85 0.56 13.77
N PRO A 267 -1.18 1.23 12.64
CA PRO A 267 -2.40 0.95 11.89
C PRO A 267 -2.45 -0.50 11.42
N ASN A 268 -1.35 -1.04 10.88
CA ASN A 268 -1.31 -2.45 10.46
C ASN A 268 -1.54 -3.41 11.64
N PHE A 269 -0.87 -3.18 12.78
CA PHE A 269 -1.05 -4.02 13.96
C PHE A 269 -2.49 -3.96 14.49
N LEU A 270 -3.07 -2.76 14.62
CA LEU A 270 -4.43 -2.57 15.09
C LEU A 270 -5.44 -3.27 14.17
N THR A 271 -5.33 -3.10 12.86
CA THR A 271 -6.21 -3.78 11.90
C THR A 271 -6.12 -5.29 12.05
N VAL A 272 -4.90 -5.85 12.13
CA VAL A 272 -4.70 -7.29 12.33
C VAL A 272 -5.32 -7.75 13.64
N TRP A 273 -5.05 -7.04 14.75
CA TRP A 273 -5.56 -7.38 16.07
C TRP A 273 -7.09 -7.38 16.11
N LEU A 274 -7.72 -6.32 15.61
CA LEU A 274 -9.16 -6.18 15.54
C LEU A 274 -9.79 -7.24 14.64
N SER A 275 -9.13 -7.58 13.53
CA SER A 275 -9.59 -8.62 12.61
C SER A 275 -9.56 -10.00 13.27
N VAL A 276 -8.47 -10.36 13.95
CA VAL A 276 -8.36 -11.61 14.70
C VAL A 276 -9.40 -11.67 15.83
N ALA A 277 -9.58 -10.56 16.56
CA ALA A 277 -10.61 -10.47 17.59
C ALA A 277 -12.03 -10.67 17.02
N ALA A 278 -12.33 -10.10 15.86
CA ALA A 278 -13.63 -10.30 15.20
C ALA A 278 -13.82 -11.75 14.71
N ILE A 279 -12.78 -12.36 14.12
CA ILE A 279 -12.80 -13.76 13.70
C ILE A 279 -13.11 -14.67 14.88
N PHE A 280 -12.36 -14.56 15.97
CA PHE A 280 -12.56 -15.40 17.15
C PHE A 280 -13.92 -15.19 17.78
N TRP A 281 -14.41 -13.95 17.84
CA TRP A 281 -15.75 -13.68 18.35
C TRP A 281 -16.83 -14.35 17.50
N ASN A 282 -16.76 -14.21 16.18
CA ASN A 282 -17.74 -14.78 15.27
C ASN A 282 -17.71 -16.31 15.26
N MET A 283 -16.52 -16.91 15.33
CA MET A 283 -16.38 -18.36 15.47
C MET A 283 -16.90 -18.87 16.82
N TYR A 284 -16.57 -18.19 17.91
CA TYR A 284 -17.04 -18.54 19.26
C TYR A 284 -18.57 -18.55 19.35
N ARG A 285 -19.25 -17.60 18.70
CA ARG A 285 -20.72 -17.51 18.71
C ARG A 285 -21.43 -18.66 18.00
N VAL A 286 -20.79 -19.29 17.02
CA VAL A 286 -21.41 -20.36 16.21
C VAL A 286 -21.04 -21.76 16.70
N LEU A 287 -20.02 -21.88 17.56
CA LEU A 287 -19.65 -23.16 18.15
C LEU A 287 -20.79 -23.65 19.06
N PRO A 288 -21.12 -24.96 19.02
CA PRO A 288 -22.06 -25.55 19.97
C PRO A 288 -21.55 -25.30 21.40
N GLN A 289 -22.27 -24.46 22.14
CA GLN A 289 -22.00 -24.21 23.55
C GLN A 289 -22.47 -25.45 24.33
N SER A 290 -21.61 -26.45 24.42
CA SER A 290 -21.83 -27.62 25.29
C SER A 290 -21.50 -27.26 26.74
N ASP A 291 -22.00 -28.04 27.70
CA ASP A 291 -21.65 -27.90 29.12
C ASP A 291 -20.13 -28.04 29.40
N ASN A 292 -19.35 -28.54 28.43
CA ASN A 292 -17.88 -28.65 28.50
C ASN A 292 -17.15 -27.41 27.92
N THR A 293 -17.86 -26.38 27.49
CA THR A 293 -17.24 -25.14 27.00
C THR A 293 -16.67 -24.37 28.18
N GLN A 294 -15.36 -24.50 28.42
CA GLN A 294 -14.72 -24.00 29.65
C GLN A 294 -14.76 -22.46 29.81
N ILE A 295 -15.06 -21.72 28.74
CA ILE A 295 -15.01 -20.26 28.73
C ILE A 295 -16.35 -19.71 28.24
N HIS A 296 -17.14 -19.18 29.17
CA HIS A 296 -18.32 -18.39 28.85
C HIS A 296 -18.00 -16.90 28.99
N ILE A 297 -17.83 -16.23 27.86
CA ILE A 297 -17.63 -14.78 27.80
C ILE A 297 -18.79 -14.12 27.05
N ASN A 298 -19.41 -13.12 27.66
CA ASN A 298 -20.42 -12.31 26.98
C ASN A 298 -19.75 -11.25 26.09
N GLY A 299 -20.50 -10.68 25.15
CA GLY A 299 -19.95 -9.73 24.17
C GLY A 299 -19.34 -8.48 24.78
N LEU A 300 -19.90 -7.98 25.88
CA LEU A 300 -19.38 -6.79 26.56
C LEU A 300 -18.00 -7.08 27.20
N ARG A 301 -17.87 -8.22 27.90
CA ARG A 301 -16.60 -8.66 28.48
C ARG A 301 -15.58 -8.93 27.40
N TYR A 302 -15.98 -9.56 26.29
CA TYR A 302 -15.09 -9.79 25.15
C TYR A 302 -14.57 -8.46 24.57
N LEU A 303 -15.48 -7.52 24.29
CA LEU A 303 -15.11 -6.19 23.79
C LEU A 303 -14.17 -5.47 24.76
N LEU A 304 -14.44 -5.52 26.07
CA LEU A 304 -13.60 -4.86 27.06
C LEU A 304 -12.19 -5.49 27.13
N TYR A 305 -12.10 -6.81 27.32
CA TYR A 305 -10.84 -7.49 27.59
C TYR A 305 -10.00 -7.76 26.35
N VAL A 306 -10.61 -7.96 25.18
CA VAL A 306 -9.91 -8.32 23.94
C VAL A 306 -9.68 -7.11 23.05
N VAL A 307 -10.58 -6.12 23.08
CA VAL A 307 -10.49 -4.95 22.20
C VAL A 307 -10.07 -3.71 22.97
N ILE A 308 -10.90 -3.22 23.90
CA ILE A 308 -10.72 -1.89 24.51
C ILE A 308 -9.41 -1.82 25.33
N ILE A 309 -9.19 -2.77 26.25
CA ILE A 309 -8.01 -2.74 27.11
C ILE A 309 -6.71 -2.90 26.30
N PRO A 310 -6.54 -3.91 25.42
CA PRO A 310 -5.29 -4.07 24.67
C PRO A 310 -5.01 -2.91 23.71
N VAL A 311 -6.04 -2.43 22.99
CA VAL A 311 -5.89 -1.28 22.09
C VAL A 311 -5.54 -0.01 22.86
N GLY A 312 -6.22 0.25 23.98
CA GLY A 312 -5.94 1.40 24.84
C GLY A 312 -4.50 1.38 25.36
N LEU A 313 -4.03 0.25 25.88
CA LEU A 313 -2.65 0.09 26.35
C LEU A 313 -1.63 0.31 25.23
N LEU A 314 -1.87 -0.22 24.03
CA LEU A 314 -0.99 -0.01 22.88
C LEU A 314 -0.91 1.46 22.49
N LEU A 315 -2.06 2.15 22.39
CA LEU A 315 -2.10 3.56 22.00
C LEU A 315 -1.44 4.46 23.04
N ILE A 316 -1.67 4.20 24.34
CA ILE A 316 -0.99 4.91 25.44
C ILE A 316 0.52 4.67 25.36
N GLY A 317 0.96 3.42 25.18
CA GLY A 317 2.37 3.08 25.03
C GLY A 317 3.03 3.75 23.83
N ALA A 318 2.35 3.78 22.68
CA ALA A 318 2.81 4.47 21.48
C ALA A 318 2.92 5.99 21.67
N PHE A 319 1.95 6.60 22.37
CA PHE A 319 1.97 8.03 22.70
C PHE A 319 3.16 8.40 23.59
N ILE A 320 3.41 7.62 24.65
CA ILE A 320 4.58 7.80 25.53
C ILE A 320 5.87 7.57 24.75
N ALA A 321 5.90 6.53 23.92
CA ALA A 321 6.87 6.22 22.86
C ALA A 321 7.36 7.47 22.13
N LYS A 322 6.40 8.08 21.44
CA LYS A 322 6.59 9.23 20.56
C LYS A 322 7.04 10.48 21.30
N LYS A 323 6.51 10.73 22.50
CA LYS A 323 6.92 11.87 23.32
C LYS A 323 8.39 11.74 23.73
N LYS A 324 8.82 10.55 24.13
CA LYS A 324 10.22 10.33 24.53
C LYS A 324 11.20 10.49 23.36
N SER A 325 10.82 10.09 22.15
CA SER A 325 11.67 10.29 20.97
C SER A 325 11.76 11.75 20.55
N SER A 326 10.67 12.52 20.63
CA SER A 326 10.72 13.97 20.35
C SER A 326 11.60 14.71 21.35
N ASP A 327 11.49 14.36 22.64
CA ASP A 327 12.31 14.97 23.69
C ASP A 327 13.81 14.63 23.48
N GLN A 328 14.14 13.47 22.90
CA GLN A 328 15.53 13.09 22.59
C GLN A 328 16.07 13.75 21.31
N GLU A 329 15.24 13.96 20.28
CA GLU A 329 15.62 14.70 19.08
C GLU A 329 15.87 16.19 19.39
N GLU A 330 15.11 16.78 20.32
CA GLU A 330 15.29 18.17 20.76
C GLU A 330 16.59 18.36 21.56
N ILE A 331 17.00 17.36 22.36
CA ILE A 331 18.26 17.35 23.12
C ILE A 331 19.50 17.14 22.21
N HIS A 332 19.33 16.52 21.03
CA HIS A 332 20.43 16.23 20.09
C HIS A 332 20.58 17.21 18.94
N ARG A 333 19.84 18.33 18.92
CA ARG A 333 20.10 19.43 17.98
C ARG A 333 21.33 20.21 18.48
N PRO A 334 22.50 20.16 17.80
CA PRO A 334 23.63 21.00 18.19
C PRO A 334 23.22 22.47 18.03
N GLU A 335 23.65 23.32 18.96
CA GLU A 335 23.43 24.78 19.01
C GLU A 335 24.11 25.55 17.85
N GLU A 336 24.21 25.00 16.65
CA GLU A 336 24.65 25.75 15.46
C GLU A 336 23.46 26.47 14.83
N GLN A 337 22.94 27.52 15.50
CA GLN A 337 22.13 28.54 14.83
C GLN A 337 21.95 29.88 15.57
N GLU A 338 22.71 30.19 16.63
CA GLU A 338 22.60 31.49 17.32
C GLU A 338 23.77 32.48 17.12
N GLU A 339 24.83 32.15 16.39
CA GLU A 339 25.97 33.09 16.20
C GLU A 339 26.02 33.89 14.88
N GLU A 340 25.05 33.75 13.96
CA GLU A 340 25.03 34.53 12.70
C GLU A 340 24.02 35.69 12.70
N VAL A 341 23.67 36.22 13.88
CA VAL A 341 22.96 37.50 14.03
C VAL A 341 23.66 38.37 15.09
N ALA A 342 24.97 38.52 14.97
CA ALA A 342 25.73 39.58 15.65
C ALA A 342 27.10 39.79 14.99
N MET A 343 27.12 40.23 13.73
CA MET A 343 28.19 41.10 13.21
C MET A 343 27.75 41.93 12.01
#